data_AF-A0AA97I8W6-F1
#
_entry.id   AF-A0AA97I8W6-F1
#
_cell.length_a   1.000
_cell.length_b   1.000
_cell.length_c   1.000
_cell.angle_alpha   90.00
_cell.angle_beta   90.00
_cell.angle_gamma   90.00
#
_symmetry.space_group_name_H-M   'P 1'
#
loop_
_entity.id
_entity.type
_entity.pdbx_description
1 polymer ?
#
loop_
_entity_poly.entity_id
_entity_poly.type
_entity_poly.pdbx_seq_one_letter_code
_entity_poly.pdbx_strand_id
1 'polypeptide(L)'
;MSGCAAEPCDPSIPTDPALSAFYDRLYGLESGAGTNALHVLHLGDSHIAGDRFSGALQSRFAARFGDAGRGQLPPGSPFPYYRRQGVNIEMSDGWTIFSSLSGTAVGPFGLSGYRAEAASENEWMSFAVEQGVPLRNITLNLLQQPGGGSVMLIVDGEERARFQTNGAFSRLMQISADVSLARHVVLRPVGDGPIALLGWGGEGGGPGVVYEAHGIPGATLRVMDAWDESIVGSELDAMQPDLILLGYGTNEGFDDALDADLYRVHLENQVRLLKMRAPGATILILGAFDGARLPAWAGLRPSQQEATRAALPCEPLALNERATYASLNEDRDPVLGRWHAPPNLRAVRSVQREVAQLEGLAYWDGAAAMGGACAIHDFVFRDPPLAYGDHVHLTPAGADHLARNLWDRLIKPYEALVCRRHLSG
;
A
#
# COMPACT_ATOMS: atom_id res chain seq x y z
N MET A 1 -7.47 29.19 13.63
CA MET A 1 -6.37 29.50 14.56
C MET A 1 -6.49 28.61 15.79
N SER A 2 -5.81 27.46 15.81
CA SER A 2 -5.44 26.67 17.00
C SER A 2 -4.91 25.32 16.49
N GLY A 3 -3.59 25.12 16.53
CA GLY A 3 -2.99 23.86 16.08
C GLY A 3 -1.46 23.78 16.14
N CYS A 4 -0.73 24.90 16.18
CA CYS A 4 0.71 24.87 16.45
C CYS A 4 0.98 24.59 17.94
N ALA A 5 0.81 23.34 18.36
CA ALA A 5 1.37 22.87 19.61
C ALA A 5 2.86 22.55 19.42
N ALA A 6 3.70 23.53 19.73
CA ALA A 6 4.96 23.38 20.47
C ALA A 6 6.11 22.52 19.88
N GLU A 7 6.37 22.53 18.56
CA GLU A 7 7.75 22.53 18.07
C GLU A 7 8.13 23.97 17.68
N PRO A 8 9.33 24.47 18.01
CA PRO A 8 9.74 25.80 17.57
C PRO A 8 9.72 25.81 16.04
N CYS A 9 8.98 26.77 15.46
CA CYS A 9 9.01 26.98 14.02
C CYS A 9 10.46 27.08 13.54
N ASP A 10 10.84 26.20 12.61
CA ASP A 10 12.12 26.26 11.92
C ASP A 10 11.87 26.51 10.42
N PRO A 11 11.90 27.78 9.98
CA PRO A 11 11.66 28.12 8.57
C PRO A 11 12.85 27.76 7.68
N SER A 12 13.97 27.26 8.23
CA SER A 12 15.17 26.91 7.46
C SER A 12 15.10 25.53 6.80
N ILE A 13 14.18 24.66 7.24
CA ILE A 13 14.02 23.32 6.66
C ILE A 13 13.51 23.44 5.21
N PRO A 14 14.28 22.96 4.21
CA PRO A 14 13.88 23.05 2.81
C PRO A 14 12.73 22.08 2.50
N THR A 15 11.87 22.48 1.58
CA THR A 15 10.84 21.61 0.98
C THR A 15 11.37 20.95 -0.27
N ASP A 16 11.02 19.68 -0.48
CA ASP A 16 11.21 19.00 -1.76
C ASP A 16 10.25 19.61 -2.81
N PRO A 17 10.74 20.16 -3.93
CA PRO A 17 9.87 20.66 -5.00
C PRO A 17 8.89 19.61 -5.53
N ALA A 18 9.25 18.32 -5.51
CA ALA A 18 8.37 17.24 -5.93
C ALA A 18 7.13 17.08 -5.02
N LEU A 19 7.18 17.59 -3.78
CA LEU A 19 6.07 17.57 -2.83
C LEU A 19 5.24 18.87 -2.82
N SER A 20 5.57 19.87 -3.66
CA SER A 20 4.93 21.19 -3.59
C SER A 20 3.42 21.14 -3.81
N ALA A 21 2.95 20.36 -4.79
CA ALA A 21 1.52 20.23 -5.06
C ALA A 21 0.79 19.62 -3.86
N PHE A 22 1.33 18.52 -3.30
CA PHE A 22 0.79 17.90 -2.08
C PHE A 22 0.76 18.88 -0.89
N TYR A 23 1.81 19.67 -0.70
CA TYR A 23 1.86 20.68 0.37
C TYR A 23 0.84 21.80 0.17
N ASP A 24 0.57 22.23 -1.06
CA ASP A 24 -0.50 23.18 -1.34
C ASP A 24 -1.88 22.62 -1.00
N ARG A 25 -2.09 21.32 -1.26
CA ARG A 25 -3.33 20.62 -0.91
C ARG A 25 -3.51 20.48 0.60
N LEU A 26 -2.46 20.10 1.33
CA LEU A 26 -2.47 20.09 2.80
C LEU A 26 -2.76 21.48 3.39
N TYR A 27 -2.12 22.52 2.86
CA TYR A 27 -2.36 23.89 3.32
C TYR A 27 -3.79 24.35 3.04
N GLY A 28 -4.34 24.00 1.88
CA GLY A 28 -5.73 24.26 1.52
C GLY A 28 -6.72 23.59 2.48
N LEU A 29 -6.45 22.34 2.85
CA LEU A 29 -7.24 21.60 3.84
C LEU A 29 -7.23 22.30 5.21
N GLU A 30 -6.06 22.68 5.72
CA GLU A 30 -5.93 23.30 7.05
C GLU A 30 -6.50 24.71 7.13
N SER A 31 -6.34 25.49 6.06
CA SER A 31 -6.85 26.86 5.99
C SER A 31 -8.36 26.94 5.75
N GLY A 32 -9.00 25.82 5.39
CA GLY A 32 -10.40 25.77 4.97
C GLY A 32 -10.65 26.45 3.62
N ALA A 33 -9.60 26.73 2.85
CA ALA A 33 -9.67 27.34 1.53
C ALA A 33 -9.72 26.29 0.38
N GLY A 34 -9.46 25.02 0.69
CA GLY A 34 -9.43 23.89 -0.24
C GLY A 34 -10.68 23.00 -0.21
N THR A 35 -10.56 21.80 -0.78
CA THR A 35 -11.56 20.74 -0.64
C THR A 35 -11.60 20.21 0.79
N ASN A 36 -12.72 19.59 1.17
CA ASN A 36 -12.86 19.00 2.51
C ASN A 36 -11.95 17.79 2.70
N ALA A 37 -11.69 16.99 1.66
CA ALA A 37 -10.85 15.80 1.79
C ALA A 37 -9.50 15.98 1.06
N LEU A 38 -8.47 15.38 1.64
CA LEU A 38 -7.20 15.06 1.00
C LEU A 38 -7.15 13.54 0.81
N HIS A 39 -6.92 13.08 -0.42
CA HIS A 39 -6.93 11.67 -0.77
C HIS A 39 -5.51 11.12 -0.94
N VAL A 40 -5.18 10.08 -0.17
CA VAL A 40 -3.89 9.39 -0.20
C VAL A 40 -4.11 7.96 -0.66
N LEU A 41 -3.47 7.58 -1.77
CA LEU A 41 -3.45 6.22 -2.30
C LEU A 41 -2.09 5.58 -2.03
N HIS A 42 -2.07 4.42 -1.36
CA HIS A 42 -0.85 3.69 -1.03
C HIS A 42 -0.88 2.29 -1.65
N LEU A 43 -0.10 2.10 -2.71
CA LEU A 43 0.03 0.85 -3.44
C LEU A 43 1.31 0.14 -3.03
N GLY A 44 1.27 -1.17 -2.79
CA GLY A 44 2.50 -1.89 -2.45
C GLY A 44 2.41 -3.39 -2.31
N ASP A 45 3.44 -3.95 -1.69
CA ASP A 45 3.59 -5.38 -1.43
C ASP A 45 3.08 -5.80 -0.03
N SER A 46 3.63 -6.88 0.54
CA SER A 46 3.28 -7.38 1.88
C SER A 46 3.48 -6.37 3.01
N HIS A 47 4.43 -5.43 2.89
CA HIS A 47 4.66 -4.38 3.89
C HIS A 47 3.47 -3.43 4.01
N ILE A 48 2.73 -3.24 2.92
CA ILE A 48 1.53 -2.40 2.85
C ILE A 48 0.28 -3.26 3.13
N ALA A 49 0.26 -4.49 2.62
CA ALA A 49 -0.87 -5.41 2.73
C ALA A 49 -1.28 -5.73 4.17
N GLY A 50 -0.32 -5.80 5.10
CA GLY A 50 -0.57 -6.12 6.50
C GLY A 50 -1.12 -4.96 7.33
N ASP A 51 -1.30 -3.79 6.73
CA ASP A 51 -1.78 -2.53 7.32
C ASP A 51 -1.07 -2.04 8.59
N ARG A 52 0.13 -2.57 8.87
CA ARG A 52 0.96 -2.13 10.01
C ARG A 52 1.67 -0.82 9.70
N PHE A 53 2.28 -0.71 8.52
CA PHE A 53 2.97 0.49 8.09
C PHE A 53 2.00 1.55 7.57
N SER A 54 1.09 1.17 6.67
CA SER A 54 0.05 2.07 6.13
C SER A 54 -0.95 2.53 7.20
N GLY A 55 -1.43 1.64 8.08
CA GLY A 55 -2.34 2.01 9.17
C GLY A 55 -1.68 2.98 10.16
N ALA A 56 -0.39 2.80 10.43
CA ALA A 56 0.39 3.73 11.26
C ALA A 56 0.56 5.11 10.61
N LEU A 57 0.70 5.21 9.28
CA LEU A 57 0.67 6.47 8.56
C LEU A 57 -0.73 7.09 8.55
N GLN A 58 -1.75 6.30 8.24
CA GLN A 58 -3.16 6.72 8.24
C GLN A 58 -3.54 7.32 9.59
N SER A 59 -3.17 6.68 10.70
CA SER A 59 -3.44 7.17 12.06
C SER A 59 -2.81 8.53 12.32
N ARG A 60 -1.59 8.77 11.80
CA ARG A 60 -0.89 10.06 11.95
C ARG A 60 -1.53 11.16 11.11
N PHE A 61 -1.89 10.84 9.85
CA PHE A 61 -2.64 11.76 9.00
C PHE A 61 -3.97 12.16 9.64
N ALA A 62 -4.74 11.18 10.10
CA ALA A 62 -6.00 11.39 10.78
C ALA A 62 -5.84 12.24 12.05
N ALA A 63 -4.82 11.97 12.87
CA ALA A 63 -4.56 12.72 14.09
C ALA A 63 -4.18 14.19 13.85
N ARG A 64 -3.44 14.50 12.77
CA ARG A 64 -2.94 15.85 12.47
C ARG A 64 -3.89 16.69 11.63
N PHE A 65 -4.57 16.06 10.67
CA PHE A 65 -5.33 16.75 9.62
C PHE A 65 -6.82 16.40 9.64
N GLY A 66 -7.27 15.47 10.49
CA GLY A 66 -8.65 15.00 10.57
C GLY A 66 -8.86 13.67 9.83
N ASP A 67 -9.85 12.90 10.28
CA ASP A 67 -10.26 11.63 9.66
C ASP A 67 -11.47 11.87 8.73
N ALA A 68 -11.31 11.71 7.43
CA ALA A 68 -12.39 11.83 6.45
C ALA A 68 -12.96 10.47 6.02
N GLY A 69 -12.45 9.37 6.55
CA GLY A 69 -12.93 8.01 6.27
C GLY A 69 -11.80 7.05 5.88
N ARG A 70 -12.20 5.92 5.30
CA ARG A 70 -11.28 4.85 4.90
C ARG A 70 -11.19 4.68 3.39
N GLY A 71 -12.08 5.33 2.64
CA GLY A 71 -12.12 5.21 1.18
C GLY A 71 -12.46 3.79 0.77
N GLN A 72 -11.97 3.35 -0.39
CA GLN A 72 -12.13 1.99 -0.87
C GLN A 72 -11.27 0.96 -0.11
N LEU A 73 -11.82 -0.25 -0.05
CA LEU A 73 -11.23 -1.47 0.46
C LEU A 73 -11.26 -2.52 -0.66
N PRO A 74 -10.30 -3.48 -0.69
CA PRO A 74 -10.48 -4.70 -1.45
C PRO A 74 -11.77 -5.44 -1.02
N PRO A 75 -12.33 -6.30 -1.90
CA PRO A 75 -13.54 -7.05 -1.61
C PRO A 75 -13.28 -8.09 -0.51
N GLY A 76 -14.08 -8.05 0.55
CA GLY A 76 -14.01 -9.00 1.67
C GLY A 76 -12.61 -9.10 2.31
N SER A 77 -12.20 -10.33 2.65
CA SER A 77 -10.87 -10.64 3.17
C SER A 77 -10.04 -11.35 2.08
N PRO A 78 -9.32 -10.62 1.21
CA PRO A 78 -8.71 -11.17 -0.01
C PRO A 78 -7.57 -12.18 0.22
N PHE A 79 -6.98 -12.20 1.42
CA PHE A 79 -5.97 -13.17 1.82
C PHE A 79 -6.09 -13.45 3.32
N PRO A 80 -5.57 -14.59 3.83
CA PRO A 80 -5.48 -14.84 5.27
C PRO A 80 -4.80 -13.64 5.94
N TYR A 81 -5.12 -13.32 7.20
CA TYR A 81 -4.53 -12.21 7.97
C TYR A 81 -4.68 -10.78 7.40
N TYR A 82 -5.47 -10.54 6.34
CA TYR A 82 -5.83 -9.18 5.90
C TYR A 82 -6.49 -8.40 7.05
N ARG A 83 -6.13 -7.13 7.18
CA ARG A 83 -6.65 -6.23 8.23
C ARG A 83 -6.71 -4.82 7.68
N ARG A 84 -7.64 -4.04 8.22
CA ARG A 84 -7.68 -2.58 8.04
C ARG A 84 -7.95 -1.90 9.37
N GLN A 85 -7.10 -0.96 9.76
CA GLN A 85 -7.20 -0.31 11.06
C GLN A 85 -8.54 0.44 11.21
N GLY A 86 -9.26 0.13 12.29
CA GLY A 86 -10.57 0.72 12.61
C GLY A 86 -11.74 0.16 11.80
N VAL A 87 -11.51 -0.88 10.98
CA VAL A 87 -12.55 -1.55 10.20
C VAL A 87 -12.52 -3.05 10.48
N ASN A 88 -13.63 -3.61 10.96
CA ASN A 88 -13.83 -5.05 11.00
C ASN A 88 -14.40 -5.54 9.67
N ILE A 89 -13.92 -6.66 9.15
CA ILE A 89 -14.31 -7.20 7.85
C ILE A 89 -14.58 -8.69 8.00
N GLU A 90 -15.75 -9.12 7.53
CA GLU A 90 -16.19 -10.50 7.60
C GLU A 90 -16.79 -10.93 6.26
N MET A 91 -16.74 -12.22 5.96
CA MET A 91 -17.39 -12.79 4.78
C MET A 91 -17.71 -14.27 5.00
N SER A 92 -18.70 -14.78 4.29
CA SER A 92 -18.98 -16.21 4.22
C SER A 92 -17.95 -16.96 3.36
N ASP A 93 -17.90 -18.29 3.47
CA ASP A 93 -16.87 -19.11 2.81
C ASP A 93 -17.11 -19.31 1.30
N GLY A 94 -18.29 -19.00 0.76
CA GLY A 94 -18.63 -19.25 -0.65
C GLY A 94 -18.11 -18.20 -1.65
N TRP A 95 -17.28 -17.25 -1.20
CA TRP A 95 -16.63 -16.28 -2.07
C TRP A 95 -15.32 -16.82 -2.66
N THR A 96 -15.19 -16.78 -3.99
CA THR A 96 -13.92 -17.06 -4.66
C THR A 96 -13.14 -15.76 -4.86
N ILE A 97 -11.91 -15.69 -4.36
CA ILE A 97 -11.03 -14.53 -4.51
C ILE A 97 -10.03 -14.75 -5.65
N PHE A 98 -9.93 -13.76 -6.52
CA PHE A 98 -8.92 -13.64 -7.57
C PHE A 98 -7.99 -12.45 -7.27
N SER A 99 -6.74 -12.55 -7.70
CA SER A 99 -5.72 -11.51 -7.50
C SER A 99 -4.93 -11.26 -8.78
N SER A 100 -4.56 -10.01 -9.01
CA SER A 100 -3.70 -9.59 -10.13
C SER A 100 -2.29 -10.17 -10.04
N LEU A 101 -1.88 -10.69 -8.87
CA LEU A 101 -0.65 -11.46 -8.71
C LEU A 101 -0.62 -12.73 -9.59
N SER A 102 -1.78 -13.30 -9.89
CA SER A 102 -1.91 -14.48 -10.76
C SER A 102 -1.83 -14.16 -12.25
N GLY A 103 -1.62 -12.89 -12.61
CA GLY A 103 -1.53 -12.41 -13.98
C GLY A 103 -2.88 -12.09 -14.64
N THR A 104 -2.82 -11.71 -15.92
CA THR A 104 -3.94 -11.14 -16.68
C THR A 104 -5.08 -12.11 -16.97
N ALA A 105 -4.82 -13.42 -16.98
CA ALA A 105 -5.78 -14.44 -17.42
C ALA A 105 -7.02 -14.58 -16.53
N VAL A 106 -6.97 -14.07 -15.30
CA VAL A 106 -8.03 -14.22 -14.27
C VAL A 106 -8.69 -12.89 -13.87
N GLY A 107 -8.37 -11.81 -14.61
CA GLY A 107 -8.95 -10.48 -14.42
C GLY A 107 -10.44 -10.40 -14.80
N PRO A 108 -10.99 -9.18 -14.91
CA PRO A 108 -10.30 -7.90 -14.76
C PRO A 108 -10.01 -7.51 -13.31
N PHE A 109 -9.06 -6.59 -13.09
CA PHE A 109 -8.70 -6.07 -11.77
C PHE A 109 -8.64 -4.53 -11.76
N GLY A 110 -9.06 -3.92 -10.66
CA GLY A 110 -8.87 -2.49 -10.37
C GLY A 110 -7.65 -2.23 -9.48
N LEU A 111 -7.60 -1.05 -8.85
CA LEU A 111 -6.52 -0.57 -7.97
C LEU A 111 -6.23 -1.50 -6.80
N SER A 112 -7.27 -2.15 -6.25
CA SER A 112 -7.10 -3.12 -5.15
C SER A 112 -6.30 -4.35 -5.59
N GLY A 113 -6.28 -4.66 -6.89
CA GLY A 113 -5.71 -5.88 -7.45
C GLY A 113 -6.45 -7.15 -7.07
N TYR A 114 -7.68 -7.05 -6.54
CA TYR A 114 -8.51 -8.18 -6.15
C TYR A 114 -9.90 -8.14 -6.80
N ARG A 115 -10.47 -9.32 -6.99
CA ARG A 115 -11.85 -9.52 -7.43
C ARG A 115 -12.46 -10.68 -6.64
N ALA A 116 -13.63 -10.49 -6.06
CA ALA A 116 -14.35 -11.54 -5.34
C ALA A 116 -15.63 -11.91 -6.08
N GLU A 117 -15.92 -13.20 -6.23
CA GLU A 117 -17.13 -13.71 -6.89
C GLU A 117 -17.94 -14.63 -5.97
N ALA A 118 -19.26 -14.47 -6.02
CA ALA A 118 -20.21 -15.37 -5.40
C ALA A 118 -21.52 -15.37 -6.19
N ALA A 119 -22.34 -16.41 -6.01
CA ALA A 119 -23.65 -16.51 -6.68
C ALA A 119 -24.81 -16.86 -5.72
N SER A 120 -24.53 -17.60 -4.64
CA SER A 120 -25.55 -18.12 -3.73
C SER A 120 -26.12 -17.01 -2.83
N GLU A 121 -27.43 -17.06 -2.57
CA GLU A 121 -28.15 -16.14 -1.66
C GLU A 121 -27.76 -16.29 -0.18
N ASN A 122 -27.09 -17.40 0.15
CA ASN A 122 -26.55 -17.66 1.49
C ASN A 122 -25.21 -16.95 1.72
N GLU A 123 -24.58 -16.43 0.66
CA GLU A 123 -23.31 -15.73 0.78
C GLU A 123 -23.50 -14.27 1.20
N TRP A 124 -22.50 -13.74 1.90
CA TRP A 124 -22.48 -12.36 2.33
C TRP A 124 -21.05 -11.90 2.58
N MET A 125 -20.82 -10.59 2.49
CA MET A 125 -19.63 -9.94 3.03
C MET A 125 -20.05 -8.67 3.76
N SER A 126 -19.36 -8.34 4.86
CA SER A 126 -19.60 -7.13 5.62
C SER A 126 -18.30 -6.38 5.93
N PHE A 127 -18.43 -5.06 6.11
CA PHE A 127 -17.45 -4.31 6.88
C PHE A 127 -18.16 -3.40 7.89
N ALA A 128 -17.52 -3.21 9.03
CA ALA A 128 -17.98 -2.33 10.09
C ALA A 128 -16.90 -1.30 10.46
N VAL A 129 -17.26 -0.02 10.49
CA VAL A 129 -16.39 1.06 10.98
C VAL A 129 -16.44 1.08 12.51
N GLU A 130 -15.50 0.37 13.13
CA GLU A 130 -15.35 0.30 14.59
C GLU A 130 -14.71 1.57 15.15
N GLN A 131 -13.72 2.13 14.44
CA GLN A 131 -12.99 3.33 14.84
C GLN A 131 -12.86 4.29 13.66
N GLY A 132 -13.10 5.57 13.93
CA GLY A 132 -13.10 6.63 12.92
C GLY A 132 -14.49 7.18 12.64
N VAL A 133 -14.61 7.90 11.53
CA VAL A 133 -15.84 8.59 11.14
C VAL A 133 -16.86 7.64 10.49
N PRO A 134 -18.14 7.71 10.88
CA PRO A 134 -19.21 7.01 10.16
C PRO A 134 -19.29 7.46 8.70
N LEU A 135 -19.77 6.59 7.83
CA LEU A 135 -19.89 6.85 6.40
C LEU A 135 -21.07 7.75 6.08
N ARG A 136 -20.88 8.70 5.16
CA ARG A 136 -21.93 9.48 4.52
C ARG A 136 -22.17 9.06 3.08
N ASN A 137 -21.19 8.41 2.47
CA ASN A 137 -21.31 7.81 1.16
C ASN A 137 -20.72 6.40 1.20
N ILE A 138 -21.34 5.48 0.47
CA ILE A 138 -20.82 4.15 0.18
C ILE A 138 -20.64 4.03 -1.33
N THR A 139 -19.47 3.60 -1.77
CA THR A 139 -19.19 3.28 -3.16
C THR A 139 -18.91 1.79 -3.30
N LEU A 140 -19.55 1.15 -4.29
CA LEU A 140 -19.37 -0.24 -4.67
C LEU A 140 -18.83 -0.30 -6.11
N ASN A 141 -17.72 -1.00 -6.31
CA ASN A 141 -17.15 -1.28 -7.61
C ASN A 141 -17.52 -2.71 -8.03
N LEU A 142 -18.67 -2.87 -8.67
CA LEU A 142 -19.17 -4.17 -9.17
C LEU A 142 -18.72 -4.38 -10.62
N LEU A 143 -18.66 -5.63 -11.07
CA LEU A 143 -18.51 -5.96 -12.48
C LEU A 143 -19.88 -6.22 -13.09
N GLN A 144 -20.32 -5.36 -14.00
CA GLN A 144 -21.42 -5.70 -14.90
C GLN A 144 -20.91 -6.75 -15.88
N GLN A 145 -21.65 -7.83 -16.12
CA GLN A 145 -21.24 -8.93 -17.02
C GLN A 145 -22.43 -9.74 -17.57
N PRO A 146 -22.27 -10.48 -18.68
CA PRO A 146 -23.30 -11.38 -19.19
C PRO A 146 -23.69 -12.44 -18.18
N GLY A 147 -25.00 -12.55 -17.90
CA GLY A 147 -25.53 -13.47 -16.89
C GLY A 147 -25.28 -13.02 -15.45
N GLY A 148 -24.80 -11.78 -15.24
CA GLY A 148 -24.58 -11.22 -13.92
C GLY A 148 -25.86 -11.20 -13.07
N GLY A 149 -25.74 -11.64 -11.82
CA GLY A 149 -26.85 -11.67 -10.86
C GLY A 149 -27.18 -10.30 -10.27
N SER A 150 -28.11 -10.33 -9.32
CA SER A 150 -28.46 -9.20 -8.50
C SER A 150 -27.70 -9.23 -7.17
N VAL A 151 -27.36 -8.06 -6.65
CA VAL A 151 -26.74 -7.88 -5.33
C VAL A 151 -27.55 -6.90 -4.49
N MET A 152 -27.71 -7.21 -3.22
CA MET A 152 -28.39 -6.39 -2.22
C MET A 152 -27.36 -5.69 -1.34
N LEU A 153 -27.54 -4.38 -1.18
CA LEU A 153 -26.80 -3.54 -0.23
C LEU A 153 -27.67 -3.32 1.00
N ILE A 154 -27.17 -3.78 2.15
CA ILE A 154 -27.77 -3.55 3.46
C ILE A 154 -26.87 -2.59 4.23
N VAL A 155 -27.46 -1.57 4.84
CA VAL A 155 -26.76 -0.55 5.63
C VAL A 155 -27.41 -0.48 7.00
N ASP A 156 -26.61 -0.68 8.05
CA ASP A 156 -27.04 -0.70 9.45
C ASP A 156 -28.28 -1.61 9.72
N GLY A 157 -28.38 -2.71 8.97
CA GLY A 157 -29.44 -3.70 9.11
C GLY A 157 -30.66 -3.49 8.21
N GLU A 158 -30.72 -2.39 7.45
CA GLU A 158 -31.82 -2.10 6.53
C GLU A 158 -31.39 -2.32 5.07
N GLU A 159 -32.25 -2.97 4.26
CA GLU A 159 -32.04 -3.07 2.81
C GLU A 159 -32.09 -1.66 2.20
N ARG A 160 -30.94 -1.18 1.74
CA ARG A 160 -30.79 0.17 1.19
C ARG A 160 -31.09 0.20 -0.30
N ALA A 161 -30.62 -0.82 -1.02
CA ALA A 161 -30.75 -0.92 -2.47
C ALA A 161 -30.49 -2.34 -2.99
N ARG A 162 -30.92 -2.58 -4.23
CA ARG A 162 -30.65 -3.79 -5.01
C ARG A 162 -30.19 -3.40 -6.40
N PHE A 163 -29.14 -4.04 -6.90
CA PHE A 163 -28.52 -3.72 -8.18
C PHE A 163 -28.43 -4.96 -9.05
N GLN A 164 -28.77 -4.86 -10.33
CA GLN A 164 -28.59 -5.92 -11.32
C GLN A 164 -27.27 -5.71 -12.06
N THR A 165 -26.44 -6.75 -12.10
CA THR A 165 -25.13 -6.71 -12.77
C THR A 165 -25.15 -7.36 -14.15
N ASN A 166 -26.31 -7.79 -14.65
CA ASN A 166 -26.41 -8.34 -16.00
C ASN A 166 -26.12 -7.27 -17.07
N GLY A 167 -25.33 -7.61 -18.08
CA GLY A 167 -25.01 -6.73 -19.19
C GLY A 167 -24.49 -7.48 -20.40
N ALA A 168 -24.56 -6.87 -21.59
CA ALA A 168 -24.01 -7.48 -22.80
C ALA A 168 -22.47 -7.58 -22.79
N PHE A 169 -21.80 -6.77 -21.97
CA PHE A 169 -20.34 -6.67 -21.93
C PHE A 169 -19.85 -6.55 -20.49
N SER A 170 -18.63 -7.05 -20.25
CA SER A 170 -17.95 -6.90 -18.96
C SER A 170 -17.38 -5.49 -18.81
N ARG A 171 -17.77 -4.77 -17.75
CA ARG A 171 -17.23 -3.44 -17.41
C ARG A 171 -17.48 -3.09 -15.95
N LEU A 172 -16.72 -2.11 -15.44
CA LEU A 172 -16.99 -1.53 -14.12
C LEU A 172 -18.41 -0.93 -14.07
N MET A 173 -19.16 -1.32 -13.05
CA MET A 173 -20.42 -0.72 -12.61
C MET A 173 -20.21 -0.14 -11.22
N GLN A 174 -19.81 1.13 -11.19
CA GLN A 174 -19.61 1.86 -9.95
C GLN A 174 -20.94 2.43 -9.45
N ILE A 175 -21.33 2.05 -8.23
CA ILE A 175 -22.54 2.52 -7.57
C ILE A 175 -22.13 3.36 -6.36
N SER A 176 -22.69 4.56 -6.27
CA SER A 176 -22.56 5.40 -5.08
C SER A 176 -23.92 5.57 -4.41
N ALA A 177 -23.95 5.44 -3.08
CA ALA A 177 -25.14 5.59 -2.27
C ALA A 177 -24.87 6.51 -1.08
N ASP A 178 -25.63 7.60 -1.01
CA ASP A 178 -25.60 8.47 0.17
C ASP A 178 -26.37 7.82 1.33
N VAL A 179 -25.75 7.90 2.52
CA VAL A 179 -26.20 7.24 3.75
C VAL A 179 -26.05 8.19 4.94
N SER A 180 -26.86 7.97 5.98
CA SER A 180 -26.89 8.84 7.16
C SER A 180 -25.99 8.30 8.27
N LEU A 181 -24.69 8.59 8.19
CA LEU A 181 -23.71 8.22 9.22
C LEU A 181 -23.64 6.70 9.47
N ALA A 182 -23.57 5.93 8.40
CA ALA A 182 -23.57 4.47 8.46
C ALA A 182 -22.30 3.92 9.11
N ARG A 183 -22.44 2.80 9.83
CA ARG A 183 -21.28 2.10 10.43
C ARG A 183 -21.12 0.67 9.96
N HIS A 184 -22.19 0.02 9.52
CA HIS A 184 -22.15 -1.37 9.08
C HIS A 184 -22.73 -1.51 7.69
N VAL A 185 -21.96 -2.12 6.80
CA VAL A 185 -22.33 -2.34 5.40
C VAL A 185 -22.24 -3.81 5.11
N VAL A 186 -23.29 -4.38 4.50
CA VAL A 186 -23.34 -5.78 4.09
C VAL A 186 -23.76 -5.86 2.62
N LEU A 187 -23.04 -6.68 1.86
CA LEU A 187 -23.41 -7.09 0.51
C LEU A 187 -23.84 -8.55 0.51
N ARG A 188 -24.95 -8.84 -0.17
CA ARG A 188 -25.47 -10.20 -0.35
C ARG A 188 -25.88 -10.45 -1.80
N PRO A 189 -25.38 -11.49 -2.47
CA PRO A 189 -25.96 -11.96 -3.72
C PRO A 189 -27.42 -12.37 -3.52
N VAL A 190 -28.23 -12.24 -4.56
CA VAL A 190 -29.67 -12.58 -4.52
C VAL A 190 -29.93 -14.04 -4.88
N GLY A 191 -28.96 -14.76 -5.47
CA GLY A 191 -29.14 -16.15 -5.90
C GLY A 191 -29.57 -16.33 -7.36
N ASP A 192 -29.71 -15.25 -8.13
CA ASP A 192 -30.20 -15.24 -9.52
C ASP A 192 -29.08 -15.18 -10.57
N GLY A 193 -27.81 -15.22 -10.14
CA GLY A 193 -26.63 -15.26 -11.00
C GLY A 193 -25.34 -14.90 -10.24
N PRO A 194 -24.15 -15.08 -10.83
CA PRO A 194 -22.90 -14.66 -10.22
C PRO A 194 -22.79 -13.13 -10.17
N ILE A 195 -22.27 -12.61 -9.07
CA ILE A 195 -21.85 -11.22 -8.94
C ILE A 195 -20.34 -11.18 -8.68
N ALA A 196 -19.67 -10.16 -9.19
CA ALA A 196 -18.25 -9.92 -8.93
C ALA A 196 -18.04 -8.51 -8.37
N LEU A 197 -17.26 -8.42 -7.30
CA LEU A 197 -16.89 -7.17 -6.63
C LEU A 197 -15.38 -6.94 -6.77
N LEU A 198 -14.99 -5.72 -7.16
CA LEU A 198 -13.61 -5.28 -7.35
C LEU A 198 -13.10 -4.42 -6.18
N GLY A 199 -14.02 -3.76 -5.48
CA GLY A 199 -13.76 -2.88 -4.36
C GLY A 199 -15.04 -2.32 -3.78
N TRP A 200 -14.97 -1.86 -2.54
CA TRP A 200 -16.08 -1.23 -1.84
C TRP A 200 -15.59 -0.41 -0.66
N GLY A 201 -16.36 0.56 -0.22
CA GLY A 201 -15.97 1.39 0.91
C GLY A 201 -16.73 2.71 0.93
N GLY A 202 -16.15 3.72 1.58
CA GLY A 202 -16.83 5.01 1.71
C GLY A 202 -16.09 6.04 2.56
N GLU A 203 -16.71 7.22 2.65
CA GLU A 203 -16.15 8.41 3.31
C GLU A 203 -17.16 9.06 4.27
N GLY A 204 -16.67 9.76 5.29
CA GLY A 204 -17.47 10.41 6.34
C GLY A 204 -17.92 11.85 6.06
N GLY A 205 -17.52 12.43 4.93
CA GLY A 205 -17.96 13.73 4.41
C GLY A 205 -17.54 14.99 5.20
N GLY A 206 -16.77 14.84 6.28
CA GLY A 206 -16.14 15.93 7.03
C GLY A 206 -14.72 16.24 6.52
N PRO A 207 -14.10 17.35 6.98
CA PRO A 207 -12.75 17.67 6.56
C PRO A 207 -11.72 16.69 7.13
N GLY A 208 -10.75 16.28 6.32
CA GLY A 208 -9.69 15.38 6.78
C GLY A 208 -8.99 14.62 5.66
N VAL A 209 -8.33 13.53 6.05
CA VAL A 209 -7.62 12.65 5.12
C VAL A 209 -8.39 11.36 4.91
N VAL A 210 -8.55 10.98 3.65
CA VAL A 210 -8.96 9.65 3.22
C VAL A 210 -7.70 8.92 2.80
N TYR A 211 -7.35 7.83 3.48
CA TYR A 211 -6.13 7.08 3.23
C TYR A 211 -6.47 5.67 2.78
N GLU A 212 -6.34 5.40 1.48
CA GLU A 212 -6.58 4.11 0.86
C GLU A 212 -5.27 3.34 0.71
N ALA A 213 -5.22 2.11 1.24
CA ALA A 213 -4.04 1.26 1.15
C ALA A 213 -4.39 -0.07 0.48
N HIS A 214 -3.68 -0.38 -0.61
CA HIS A 214 -3.82 -1.59 -1.39
C HIS A 214 -2.46 -2.26 -1.51
N GLY A 215 -2.23 -3.24 -0.63
CA GLY A 215 -1.06 -4.09 -0.68
C GLY A 215 -1.42 -5.52 -1.07
N ILE A 216 -0.55 -6.16 -1.84
CA ILE A 216 -0.70 -7.56 -2.25
C ILE A 216 0.53 -8.34 -1.74
N PRO A 217 0.36 -9.35 -0.87
CA PRO A 217 1.49 -10.14 -0.38
C PRO A 217 2.29 -10.79 -1.51
N GLY A 218 3.63 -10.61 -1.49
CA GLY A 218 4.53 -11.14 -2.51
C GLY A 218 4.49 -10.39 -3.84
N ALA A 219 3.77 -9.27 -3.94
CA ALA A 219 3.71 -8.50 -5.17
C ALA A 219 5.03 -7.82 -5.52
N THR A 220 5.34 -7.84 -6.81
CA THR A 220 6.21 -6.86 -7.46
C THR A 220 5.32 -5.83 -8.15
N LEU A 221 5.90 -4.79 -8.71
CA LEU A 221 5.19 -3.81 -9.54
C LEU A 221 4.39 -4.46 -10.69
N ARG A 222 4.73 -5.69 -11.10
CA ARG A 222 4.08 -6.43 -12.20
C ARG A 222 2.62 -6.76 -11.95
N VAL A 223 2.14 -6.66 -10.72
CA VAL A 223 0.70 -6.78 -10.43
C VAL A 223 -0.13 -5.74 -11.19
N MET A 224 0.47 -4.60 -11.57
CA MET A 224 -0.18 -3.56 -12.36
C MET A 224 -0.35 -3.95 -13.83
N ASP A 225 0.42 -4.92 -14.35
CA ASP A 225 0.27 -5.40 -15.73
C ASP A 225 -1.05 -6.15 -15.94
N ALA A 226 -1.64 -6.64 -14.85
CA ALA A 226 -2.93 -7.32 -14.85
C ALA A 226 -4.11 -6.39 -14.53
N TRP A 227 -3.86 -5.10 -14.31
CA TRP A 227 -4.92 -4.12 -14.11
C TRP A 227 -5.64 -3.80 -15.41
N ASP A 228 -6.96 -3.67 -15.34
CA ASP A 228 -7.76 -3.16 -16.46
C ASP A 228 -7.68 -1.63 -16.47
N GLU A 229 -7.11 -1.07 -17.53
CA GLU A 229 -6.90 0.39 -17.64
C GLU A 229 -8.19 1.20 -17.55
N SER A 230 -9.33 0.66 -17.99
CA SER A 230 -10.61 1.37 -17.95
C SER A 230 -11.18 1.41 -16.53
N ILE A 231 -11.01 0.32 -15.79
CA ILE A 231 -11.43 0.21 -14.39
C ILE A 231 -10.55 1.11 -13.52
N VAL A 232 -9.23 0.96 -13.60
CA VAL A 232 -8.28 1.79 -12.85
C VAL A 232 -8.45 3.27 -13.18
N GLY A 233 -8.65 3.61 -14.46
CA GLY A 233 -8.94 4.99 -14.86
C GLY A 233 -10.19 5.54 -14.15
N SER A 234 -11.28 4.78 -14.15
CA SER A 234 -12.53 5.20 -13.49
C SER A 234 -12.39 5.31 -11.96
N GLU A 235 -11.61 4.42 -11.34
CA GLU A 235 -11.36 4.47 -9.88
C GLU A 235 -10.48 5.67 -9.50
N LEU A 236 -9.45 5.98 -10.29
CA LEU A 236 -8.60 7.16 -10.09
C LEU A 236 -9.36 8.47 -10.36
N ASP A 237 -10.22 8.51 -11.39
CA ASP A 237 -11.06 9.67 -11.71
C ASP A 237 -12.06 9.97 -10.57
N ALA A 238 -12.59 8.92 -9.93
CA ALA A 238 -13.49 9.04 -8.79
C ALA A 238 -12.75 9.48 -7.51
N MET A 239 -11.56 8.92 -7.25
CA MET A 239 -10.76 9.21 -6.06
C MET A 239 -10.09 10.59 -6.11
N GLN A 240 -9.58 10.99 -7.28
CA GLN A 240 -8.75 12.19 -7.47
C GLN A 240 -7.61 12.29 -6.43
N PRO A 241 -6.69 11.32 -6.38
CA PRO A 241 -5.67 11.28 -5.33
C PRO A 241 -4.77 12.53 -5.35
N ASP A 242 -4.49 13.08 -4.17
CA ASP A 242 -3.52 14.16 -3.98
C ASP A 242 -2.09 13.62 -3.79
N LEU A 243 -1.97 12.40 -3.24
CA LEU A 243 -0.71 11.70 -3.02
C LEU A 243 -0.85 10.21 -3.38
N ILE A 244 0.06 9.70 -4.20
CA ILE A 244 0.23 8.28 -4.49
C ILE A 244 1.57 7.81 -3.92
N LEU A 245 1.56 6.83 -3.03
CA LEU A 245 2.75 6.15 -2.51
C LEU A 245 2.93 4.80 -3.22
N LEU A 246 4.14 4.53 -3.71
CA LEU A 246 4.53 3.26 -4.33
C LEU A 246 5.53 2.52 -3.43
N GLY A 247 5.05 1.51 -2.71
CA GLY A 247 5.80 0.66 -1.78
C GLY A 247 6.06 -0.74 -2.33
N TYR A 248 6.91 -0.83 -3.36
CA TYR A 248 7.36 -2.09 -3.99
C TYR A 248 8.89 -2.18 -3.97
N GLY A 249 9.45 -3.27 -4.51
CA GLY A 249 10.89 -3.43 -4.74
C GLY A 249 11.56 -4.44 -3.82
N THR A 250 10.93 -4.82 -2.70
CA THR A 250 11.48 -5.89 -1.85
C THR A 250 11.48 -7.21 -2.61
N ASN A 251 10.34 -7.63 -3.16
CA ASN A 251 10.24 -8.88 -3.91
C ASN A 251 11.10 -8.88 -5.19
N GLU A 252 11.18 -7.76 -5.91
CA GLU A 252 12.07 -7.57 -7.05
C GLU A 252 13.54 -7.73 -6.64
N GLY A 253 13.92 -7.22 -5.47
CA GLY A 253 15.29 -7.34 -4.97
C GLY A 253 15.68 -8.77 -4.56
N PHE A 254 14.70 -9.61 -4.21
CA PHE A 254 14.87 -11.02 -3.87
C PHE A 254 14.90 -11.94 -5.10
N ASP A 255 14.51 -11.45 -6.28
CA ASP A 255 14.56 -12.20 -7.54
C ASP A 255 16.00 -12.26 -8.06
N ASP A 256 16.62 -13.44 -8.04
CA ASP A 256 17.99 -13.67 -8.54
C ASP A 256 18.09 -13.53 -10.07
N ALA A 257 16.97 -13.64 -10.79
CA ALA A 257 16.89 -13.50 -12.24
C ALA A 257 16.52 -12.07 -12.69
N LEU A 258 16.44 -11.11 -11.75
CA LEU A 258 16.09 -9.72 -12.06
C LEU A 258 17.04 -9.13 -13.12
N ASP A 259 16.44 -8.60 -14.18
CA ASP A 259 17.10 -7.67 -15.09
C ASP A 259 16.76 -6.23 -14.67
N ALA A 260 17.77 -5.50 -14.22
CA ALA A 260 17.61 -4.13 -13.69
C ALA A 260 17.18 -3.12 -14.77
N ASP A 261 17.55 -3.34 -16.04
CA ASP A 261 17.17 -2.46 -17.14
C ASP A 261 15.70 -2.70 -17.53
N LEU A 262 15.27 -3.97 -17.59
CA LEU A 262 13.85 -4.28 -17.78
C LEU A 262 12.99 -3.77 -16.62
N TYR A 263 13.48 -3.89 -15.38
CA TYR A 263 12.81 -3.31 -14.21
C TYR A 263 12.67 -1.79 -14.32
N ARG A 264 13.72 -1.08 -14.78
CA ARG A 264 13.66 0.37 -15.00
C ARG A 264 12.58 0.73 -16.00
N VAL A 265 12.59 0.12 -17.18
CA VAL A 265 11.60 0.39 -18.24
C VAL A 265 10.18 0.13 -17.73
N HIS A 266 10.01 -0.94 -16.94
CA HIS A 266 8.73 -1.27 -16.34
C HIS A 266 8.28 -0.21 -15.32
N LEU A 267 9.16 0.20 -14.40
CA LEU A 267 8.85 1.25 -13.43
C LEU A 267 8.51 2.58 -14.10
N GLU A 268 9.27 3.00 -15.12
CA GLU A 268 9.00 4.21 -15.90
C GLU A 268 7.62 4.16 -16.58
N ASN A 269 7.24 3.01 -17.13
CA ASN A 269 5.93 2.84 -17.77
C ASN A 269 4.78 2.93 -16.77
N GLN A 270 4.92 2.31 -15.58
CA GLN A 270 3.88 2.37 -14.55
C GLN A 270 3.75 3.78 -13.94
N VAL A 271 4.87 4.46 -13.70
CA VAL A 271 4.88 5.87 -13.30
C VAL A 271 4.19 6.74 -14.35
N ARG A 272 4.48 6.55 -15.64
CA ARG A 272 3.85 7.31 -16.72
C ARG A 272 2.34 7.08 -16.76
N LEU A 273 1.88 5.83 -16.62
CA LEU A 273 0.45 5.50 -16.55
C LEU A 273 -0.23 6.26 -15.40
N LEU A 274 0.35 6.22 -14.19
CA LEU A 274 -0.20 6.91 -13.03
C LEU A 274 -0.21 8.44 -13.21
N LYS A 275 0.85 9.04 -13.75
CA LYS A 275 0.89 10.48 -14.07
C LYS A 275 -0.17 10.88 -15.10
N MET A 276 -0.44 10.03 -16.08
CA MET A 276 -1.48 10.29 -17.08
C MET A 276 -2.90 10.16 -16.50
N ARG A 277 -3.14 9.20 -15.61
CA ARG A 277 -4.47 8.94 -15.01
C ARG A 277 -4.77 9.81 -13.80
N ALA A 278 -3.74 10.30 -13.10
CA ALA A 278 -3.86 11.16 -11.93
C ALA A 278 -2.90 12.37 -12.04
N PRO A 279 -3.09 13.28 -13.01
CA PRO A 279 -2.16 14.38 -13.27
C PRO A 279 -2.05 15.40 -12.13
N GLY A 280 -3.04 15.45 -11.22
CA GLY A 280 -3.00 16.29 -10.02
C GLY A 280 -2.28 15.65 -8.83
N ALA A 281 -1.96 14.36 -8.90
CA ALA A 281 -1.35 13.62 -7.80
C ALA A 281 0.15 13.88 -7.72
N THR A 282 0.64 14.09 -6.51
CA THR A 282 2.05 13.91 -6.21
C THR A 282 2.36 12.43 -6.09
N ILE A 283 3.45 11.94 -6.68
CA ILE A 283 3.88 10.55 -6.53
C ILE A 283 5.14 10.48 -5.66
N LEU A 284 5.13 9.58 -4.69
CA LEU A 284 6.25 9.25 -3.82
C LEU A 284 6.62 7.78 -3.97
N ILE A 285 7.86 7.50 -4.38
CA ILE A 285 8.41 6.15 -4.36
C ILE A 285 9.03 5.87 -2.98
N LEU A 286 8.57 4.80 -2.34
CA LEU A 286 9.21 4.26 -1.15
C LEU A 286 10.27 3.26 -1.61
N GLY A 287 11.53 3.64 -1.50
CA GLY A 287 12.65 2.78 -1.81
C GLY A 287 12.57 1.48 -1.01
N ALA A 288 12.77 0.34 -1.67
CA ALA A 288 12.63 -0.98 -1.09
C ALA A 288 13.30 -1.09 0.29
N PHE A 289 12.60 -1.68 1.26
CA PHE A 289 13.09 -1.80 2.63
C PHE A 289 14.30 -2.73 2.69
N ASP A 290 15.05 -2.68 3.79
CA ASP A 290 16.08 -3.69 4.02
C ASP A 290 15.50 -5.07 4.27
N GLY A 291 16.17 -6.06 3.67
CA GLY A 291 15.80 -7.46 3.67
C GLY A 291 17.09 -8.26 3.63
N ALA A 292 17.13 -9.36 4.37
CA ALA A 292 18.27 -10.26 4.37
C ALA A 292 17.80 -11.69 4.10
N ARG A 293 18.67 -12.47 3.48
CA ARG A 293 18.47 -13.90 3.28
C ARG A 293 19.65 -14.68 3.79
N LEU A 294 19.38 -15.93 4.12
CA LEU A 294 20.36 -16.95 4.46
C LEU A 294 20.09 -18.15 3.53
N PRO A 295 21.06 -18.61 2.72
CA PRO A 295 20.85 -19.74 1.84
C PRO A 295 20.33 -20.97 2.60
N ALA A 296 19.40 -21.72 2.00
CA ALA A 296 18.81 -22.87 2.66
C ALA A 296 19.86 -23.91 3.08
N TRP A 297 20.91 -24.09 2.26
CA TRP A 297 22.02 -25.00 2.53
C TRP A 297 22.97 -24.51 3.63
N ALA A 298 22.91 -23.23 4.03
CA ALA A 298 23.78 -22.69 5.07
C ALA A 298 23.42 -23.31 6.43
N GLY A 299 24.15 -24.33 6.86
CA GLY A 299 24.02 -24.95 8.17
C GLY A 299 24.87 -24.25 9.23
N LEU A 300 24.60 -24.53 10.51
CA LEU A 300 25.51 -24.15 11.58
C LEU A 300 26.82 -24.93 11.38
N ARG A 301 27.95 -24.22 11.28
CA ARG A 301 29.26 -24.90 11.32
C ARG A 301 29.38 -25.70 12.62
N PRO A 302 30.19 -26.77 12.69
CA PRO A 302 30.36 -27.53 13.93
C PRO A 302 30.73 -26.67 15.15
N SER A 303 31.46 -25.57 14.95
CA SER A 303 31.81 -24.59 15.99
C SER A 303 30.68 -23.62 16.38
N GLN A 304 29.56 -23.63 15.67
CA GLN A 304 28.40 -22.73 15.86
C GLN A 304 27.15 -23.50 16.32
N GLN A 305 27.29 -24.74 16.80
CA GLN A 305 26.16 -25.60 17.21
C GLN A 305 25.32 -25.01 18.36
N GLU A 306 25.83 -24.01 19.09
CA GLU A 306 25.06 -23.29 20.13
C GLU A 306 24.20 -22.14 19.57
N ALA A 307 24.45 -21.65 18.36
CA ALA A 307 23.70 -20.54 17.76
C ALA A 307 22.48 -21.03 16.97
N THR A 308 21.37 -20.30 16.98
CA THR A 308 20.25 -20.58 16.06
C THR A 308 20.56 -20.06 14.66
N ARG A 309 19.95 -20.61 13.61
CA ARG A 309 20.10 -20.09 12.22
C ARG A 309 19.80 -18.59 12.12
N ALA A 310 18.80 -18.13 12.86
CA ALA A 310 18.45 -16.71 12.92
C ALA A 310 19.60 -15.86 13.48
N ALA A 311 20.37 -16.39 14.45
CA ALA A 311 21.46 -15.69 15.12
C ALA A 311 22.83 -15.76 14.39
N LEU A 312 22.91 -16.36 13.20
CA LEU A 312 24.10 -16.23 12.35
C LEU A 312 24.34 -14.75 12.02
N PRO A 313 25.60 -14.28 11.89
CA PRO A 313 25.86 -12.87 11.63
C PRO A 313 25.28 -12.42 10.27
N CYS A 314 25.01 -11.13 10.13
CA CYS A 314 24.73 -10.50 8.85
C CYS A 314 25.89 -9.64 8.39
N GLU A 315 26.36 -9.88 7.17
CA GLU A 315 27.37 -9.03 6.54
C GLU A 315 27.00 -8.77 5.08
N PRO A 316 26.98 -7.50 4.62
CA PRO A 316 26.68 -7.18 3.23
C PRO A 316 27.60 -7.92 2.26
N LEU A 317 27.07 -8.27 1.09
CA LEU A 317 27.88 -8.89 0.04
C LEU A 317 28.97 -7.93 -0.47
N ALA A 318 30.19 -8.42 -0.62
CA ALA A 318 31.25 -7.71 -1.32
C ALA A 318 30.92 -7.54 -2.82
N LEU A 319 31.68 -6.69 -3.52
CA LEU A 319 31.44 -6.43 -4.95
C LEU A 319 31.57 -7.71 -5.80
N ASN A 320 32.63 -8.50 -5.56
CA ASN A 320 32.84 -9.77 -6.23
C ASN A 320 31.77 -10.80 -5.84
N GLU A 321 31.42 -10.90 -4.56
CA GLU A 321 30.37 -11.83 -4.09
C GLU A 321 29.01 -11.56 -4.76
N ARG A 322 28.63 -10.29 -4.95
CA ARG A 322 27.43 -9.93 -5.71
C ARG A 322 27.54 -10.32 -7.18
N ALA A 323 28.68 -10.00 -7.81
CA ALA A 323 28.89 -10.26 -9.24
C ALA A 323 28.94 -11.76 -9.57
N THR A 324 29.37 -12.61 -8.63
CA THR A 324 29.47 -14.07 -8.81
C THR A 324 28.46 -14.83 -7.96
N TYR A 325 27.39 -14.17 -7.50
CA TYR A 325 26.47 -14.73 -6.50
C TYR A 325 25.87 -16.08 -6.93
N ALA A 326 25.43 -16.20 -8.19
CA ALA A 326 24.81 -17.42 -8.69
C ALA A 326 25.74 -18.63 -8.58
N SER A 327 27.01 -18.50 -9.00
CA SER A 327 28.03 -19.56 -8.87
C SER A 327 28.33 -19.85 -7.40
N LEU A 328 28.54 -18.82 -6.57
CA LEU A 328 28.79 -19.03 -5.14
C LEU A 328 27.65 -19.79 -4.45
N ASN A 329 26.40 -19.52 -4.83
CA ASN A 329 25.23 -20.18 -4.26
C ASN A 329 25.07 -21.62 -4.79
N GLU A 330 25.34 -21.86 -6.07
CA GLU A 330 25.35 -23.20 -6.68
C GLU A 330 26.42 -24.10 -6.06
N ASP A 331 27.64 -23.55 -5.91
CA ASP A 331 28.81 -24.23 -5.32
C ASP A 331 28.71 -24.38 -3.80
N ARG A 332 27.68 -23.80 -3.17
CA ARG A 332 27.48 -23.73 -1.71
C ARG A 332 28.70 -23.16 -0.99
N ASP A 333 29.30 -22.13 -1.58
CA ASP A 333 30.51 -21.52 -1.08
C ASP A 333 30.27 -21.00 0.36
N PRO A 334 31.06 -21.43 1.37
CA PRO A 334 30.90 -21.03 2.75
C PRO A 334 30.86 -19.51 2.98
N VAL A 335 31.37 -18.71 2.05
CA VAL A 335 31.28 -17.25 2.08
C VAL A 335 29.83 -16.78 2.21
N LEU A 336 28.87 -17.44 1.56
CA LEU A 336 27.44 -17.09 1.65
C LEU A 336 26.74 -17.68 2.90
N GLY A 337 27.46 -18.42 3.75
CA GLY A 337 26.97 -19.06 4.97
C GLY A 337 26.66 -18.10 6.13
N ARG A 338 26.06 -16.95 5.82
CA ARG A 338 25.72 -15.84 6.73
C ARG A 338 24.48 -15.12 6.21
N TRP A 339 23.78 -14.36 7.05
CA TRP A 339 22.75 -13.47 6.55
C TRP A 339 23.38 -12.37 5.69
N HIS A 340 22.70 -11.98 4.62
CA HIS A 340 23.15 -10.89 3.76
C HIS A 340 21.96 -10.36 2.96
N ALA A 341 22.05 -9.09 2.56
CA ALA A 341 21.06 -8.52 1.65
C ALA A 341 21.06 -9.28 0.30
N PRO A 342 19.90 -9.55 -0.31
CA PRO A 342 19.83 -10.08 -1.66
C PRO A 342 20.68 -9.25 -2.65
N PRO A 343 21.31 -9.89 -3.65
CA PRO A 343 22.28 -9.25 -4.54
C PRO A 343 21.66 -8.11 -5.36
N ASN A 344 20.38 -8.24 -5.72
CA ASN A 344 19.67 -7.31 -6.59
C ASN A 344 18.96 -6.17 -5.86
N LEU A 345 18.78 -6.27 -4.53
CA LEU A 345 18.06 -5.27 -3.74
C LEU A 345 18.70 -3.87 -3.82
N ARG A 346 20.03 -3.79 -3.92
CA ARG A 346 20.75 -2.53 -4.16
C ARG A 346 20.47 -1.94 -5.54
N ALA A 347 20.39 -2.79 -6.57
CA ALA A 347 20.13 -2.36 -7.95
C ALA A 347 18.70 -1.82 -8.07
N VAL A 348 17.71 -2.52 -7.52
CA VAL A 348 16.31 -2.08 -7.46
C VAL A 348 16.19 -0.69 -6.84
N ARG A 349 16.78 -0.47 -5.65
CA ARG A 349 16.73 0.84 -4.99
C ARG A 349 17.39 1.95 -5.81
N SER A 350 18.48 1.63 -6.53
CA SER A 350 19.15 2.61 -7.40
C SER A 350 18.26 3.00 -8.57
N VAL A 351 17.64 2.02 -9.24
CA VAL A 351 16.66 2.26 -10.30
C VAL A 351 15.49 3.10 -9.79
N GLN A 352 14.90 2.74 -8.64
CA GLN A 352 13.79 3.48 -8.03
C GLN A 352 14.15 4.96 -7.78
N ARG A 353 15.34 5.22 -7.24
CA ARG A 353 15.82 6.58 -6.97
C ARG A 353 16.07 7.37 -8.25
N GLU A 354 16.69 6.74 -9.24
CA GLU A 354 16.99 7.38 -10.52
C GLU A 354 15.72 7.71 -11.30
N VAL A 355 14.75 6.79 -11.35
CA VAL A 355 13.45 7.06 -11.99
C VAL A 355 12.72 8.19 -11.25
N ALA A 356 12.71 8.18 -9.92
CA ALA A 356 12.12 9.29 -9.16
C ALA A 356 12.77 10.64 -9.53
N GLN A 357 14.10 10.70 -9.61
CA GLN A 357 14.81 11.92 -9.98
C GLN A 357 14.50 12.36 -11.43
N LEU A 358 14.51 11.44 -12.38
CA LEU A 358 14.26 11.72 -13.80
C LEU A 358 12.82 12.18 -14.06
N GLU A 359 11.85 11.58 -13.36
CA GLU A 359 10.42 11.84 -13.53
C GLU A 359 9.89 12.97 -12.62
N GLY A 360 10.75 13.55 -11.78
CA GLY A 360 10.39 14.64 -10.86
C GLY A 360 9.49 14.18 -9.70
N LEU A 361 9.66 12.94 -9.23
CA LEU A 361 8.89 12.34 -8.13
C LEU A 361 9.64 12.50 -6.81
N ALA A 362 8.88 12.46 -5.71
CA ALA A 362 9.49 12.35 -4.39
C ALA A 362 10.04 10.93 -4.17
N TYR A 363 11.12 10.81 -3.39
CA TYR A 363 11.72 9.52 -3.04
C TYR A 363 12.07 9.46 -1.56
N TRP A 364 11.67 8.39 -0.88
CA TRP A 364 12.07 8.10 0.48
C TRP A 364 12.86 6.79 0.53
N ASP A 365 14.08 6.83 1.07
CA ASP A 365 14.96 5.66 1.14
C ASP A 365 14.64 4.80 2.36
N GLY A 366 13.79 3.78 2.16
CA GLY A 366 13.35 2.91 3.24
C GLY A 366 14.49 2.12 3.90
N ALA A 367 15.49 1.69 3.12
CA ALA A 367 16.64 1.00 3.67
C ALA A 367 17.55 1.92 4.48
N ALA A 368 17.81 3.14 3.99
CA ALA A 368 18.57 4.12 4.77
C ALA A 368 17.84 4.50 6.06
N ALA A 369 16.51 4.58 6.04
CA ALA A 369 15.70 4.82 7.24
C ALA A 369 15.83 3.70 8.29
N MET A 370 16.12 2.47 7.87
CA MET A 370 16.41 1.35 8.77
C MET A 370 17.85 1.34 9.29
N GLY A 371 18.80 1.89 8.52
CA GLY A 371 20.23 1.86 8.83
C GLY A 371 21.12 1.29 7.71
N GLY A 372 20.54 0.93 6.56
CA GLY A 372 21.24 0.37 5.41
C GLY A 372 21.22 -1.15 5.37
N ALA A 373 22.17 -1.74 4.63
CA ALA A 373 22.24 -3.19 4.46
C ALA A 373 22.50 -3.90 5.79
N CYS A 374 21.80 -5.01 6.01
CA CYS A 374 21.77 -5.77 7.27
C CYS A 374 21.04 -5.10 8.43
N ALA A 375 20.45 -3.91 8.25
CA ALA A 375 19.67 -3.28 9.31
C ALA A 375 18.45 -4.12 9.72
N ILE A 376 17.85 -4.86 8.78
CA ILE A 376 16.73 -5.76 9.10
C ILE A 376 17.15 -6.88 10.06
N HIS A 377 18.41 -7.33 9.98
CA HIS A 377 18.96 -8.33 10.90
C HIS A 377 19.06 -7.77 12.31
N ASP A 378 19.59 -6.54 12.46
CA ASP A 378 19.61 -5.85 13.75
C ASP A 378 18.20 -5.66 14.32
N PHE A 379 17.22 -5.39 13.45
CA PHE A 379 15.82 -5.22 13.83
C PHE A 379 15.21 -6.48 14.46
N VAL A 380 15.63 -7.69 14.05
CA VAL A 380 15.17 -8.96 14.64
C VAL A 380 15.54 -9.06 16.12
N PHE A 381 16.70 -8.52 16.51
CA PHE A 381 17.25 -8.64 17.86
C PHE A 381 17.05 -7.40 18.75
N ARG A 382 16.26 -6.42 18.30
CA ARG A 382 15.83 -5.30 19.15
C ARG A 382 14.87 -5.77 20.25
N ASP A 383 14.73 -4.97 21.29
CA ASP A 383 13.73 -5.15 22.35
C ASP A 383 12.80 -3.92 22.43
N PRO A 384 11.52 -4.03 22.02
CA PRO A 384 10.92 -5.19 21.36
C PRO A 384 11.46 -5.40 19.93
N PRO A 385 11.35 -6.62 19.35
CA PRO A 385 11.78 -6.87 17.98
C PRO A 385 11.06 -5.97 16.98
N LEU A 386 11.81 -5.40 16.05
CA LEU A 386 11.28 -4.55 14.96
C LEU A 386 11.07 -5.34 13.66
N ALA A 387 11.68 -6.51 13.52
CA ALA A 387 11.47 -7.43 12.41
C ALA A 387 11.18 -8.85 12.90
N TYR A 388 10.47 -9.64 12.09
CA TYR A 388 10.28 -11.07 12.33
C TYR A 388 11.56 -11.84 11.96
N GLY A 389 11.69 -13.06 12.48
CA GLY A 389 12.87 -13.91 12.25
C GLY A 389 13.09 -14.36 10.80
N ASP A 390 12.19 -14.02 9.87
CA ASP A 390 12.41 -14.19 8.44
C ASP A 390 13.36 -13.15 7.82
N HIS A 391 13.70 -12.10 8.58
CA HIS A 391 14.58 -11.00 8.14
C HIS A 391 14.07 -10.27 6.89
N VAL A 392 12.76 -10.25 6.69
CA VAL A 392 12.09 -9.50 5.63
C VAL A 392 10.97 -8.66 6.23
N HIS A 393 10.05 -9.27 6.97
CA HIS A 393 8.83 -8.59 7.40
C HIS A 393 9.00 -7.89 8.75
N LEU A 394 8.37 -6.73 8.87
CA LEU A 394 8.40 -5.92 10.09
C LEU A 394 7.36 -6.40 11.10
N THR A 395 7.71 -6.36 12.38
CA THR A 395 6.71 -6.44 13.45
C THR A 395 5.85 -5.17 13.48
N PRO A 396 4.74 -5.13 14.23
CA PRO A 396 3.98 -3.89 14.41
C PRO A 396 4.84 -2.73 14.96
N ALA A 397 5.80 -3.02 15.84
CA ALA A 397 6.71 -2.02 16.39
C ALA A 397 7.68 -1.48 15.33
N GLY A 398 8.24 -2.34 14.46
CA GLY A 398 9.10 -1.91 13.36
C GLY A 398 8.36 -1.14 12.27
N ALA A 399 7.14 -1.57 11.94
CA ALA A 399 6.30 -0.87 10.98
C ALA A 399 5.94 0.54 11.49
N ASP A 400 5.56 0.68 12.75
CA ASP A 400 5.31 2.00 13.36
C ASP A 400 6.58 2.86 13.43
N HIS A 401 7.74 2.27 13.75
CA HIS A 401 9.02 2.98 13.76
C HIS A 401 9.34 3.62 12.40
N LEU A 402 9.22 2.85 11.32
CA LEU A 402 9.48 3.35 9.96
C LEU A 402 8.38 4.30 9.47
N ALA A 403 7.11 4.04 9.80
CA ALA A 403 6.02 4.95 9.48
C ALA A 403 6.23 6.33 10.11
N ARG A 404 6.76 6.37 11.34
CA ARG A 404 7.13 7.61 12.05
C ARG A 404 8.30 8.34 11.36
N ASN A 405 9.29 7.60 10.88
CA ASN A 405 10.39 8.17 10.10
C ASN A 405 9.89 8.82 8.80
N LEU A 406 9.05 8.11 8.03
CA LEU A 406 8.46 8.65 6.81
C LEU A 406 7.56 9.86 7.10
N TRP A 407 6.73 9.79 8.14
CA TRP A 407 5.92 10.91 8.60
C TRP A 407 6.76 12.17 8.86
N ASP A 408 7.84 12.04 9.63
CA ASP A 408 8.72 13.17 9.94
C ASP A 408 9.34 13.75 8.67
N ARG A 409 9.73 12.90 7.71
CA ARG A 409 10.30 13.33 6.43
C ARG A 409 9.29 14.05 5.55
N LEU A 410 8.01 13.70 5.64
CA LEU A 410 6.93 14.34 4.88
C LEU A 410 6.44 15.62 5.52
N ILE A 411 6.26 15.64 6.85
CA ILE A 411 5.48 16.68 7.54
C ILE A 411 6.38 17.78 8.13
N LYS A 412 7.60 17.50 8.59
CA LYS A 412 8.49 18.58 9.10
C LYS A 412 8.78 19.66 8.05
N PRO A 413 9.09 19.33 6.78
CA PRO A 413 9.26 20.35 5.74
C PRO A 413 7.97 21.12 5.44
N TYR A 414 6.81 20.46 5.55
CA TYR A 414 5.51 21.10 5.42
C TYR A 414 5.25 22.12 6.53
N GLU A 415 5.50 21.77 7.80
CA GLU A 415 5.36 22.71 8.92
C GLU A 415 6.29 23.93 8.77
N ALA A 416 7.50 23.71 8.27
CA ALA A 416 8.42 24.80 7.92
C ALA A 416 7.87 25.71 6.80
N LEU A 417 7.21 25.13 5.79
CA LEU A 417 6.52 25.89 4.73
C LEU A 417 5.38 26.75 5.30
N VAL A 418 4.53 26.16 6.14
CA VAL A 418 3.44 26.86 6.82
C VAL A 418 3.98 28.04 7.62
N CYS A 419 5.06 27.83 8.37
CA CYS A 419 5.66 28.91 9.13
C CYS A 419 6.22 30.03 8.24
N ARG A 420 6.91 29.70 7.14
CA ARG A 420 7.38 30.73 6.18
C ARG A 420 6.21 31.57 5.63
N ARG A 421 5.09 30.94 5.29
CA ARG A 421 3.89 31.64 4.82
C ARG A 421 3.34 32.61 5.87
N HIS A 422 3.27 32.18 7.13
CA HIS A 422 2.84 33.03 8.25
C HIS A 422 3.78 34.18 8.56
N LEU A 423 5.09 34.03 8.35
CA LEU A 423 6.06 35.12 8.53
C LEU A 423 6.05 36.14 7.39
N SER A 424 5.59 35.74 6.20
CA SER A 424 5.56 36.57 5.00
C SER A 424 4.27 37.37 4.80
N GLY A 425 3.19 37.01 5.50
CA GLY A 425 1.89 37.68 5.48
C GLY A 425 1.66 38.47 6.75
#